data_AF-A0A832PWG3-F1
#
_entry.id   AF-A0A832PWG3-F1
#
_cell.length_a   1.000
_cell.length_b   1.000
_cell.length_c   1.000
_cell.angle_alpha   90.00
_cell.angle_beta   90.00
_cell.angle_gamma   90.00
#
_symmetry.space_group_name_H-M   'P 1'
#
loop_
_entity.id
_entity.type
_entity.pdbx_description
1 polymer ?
#
loop_
_entity_poly.entity_id
_entity_poly.type
_entity_poly.pdbx_seq_one_letter_code
_entity_poly.pdbx_strand_id
1 'polypeptide(L)'
;MAGKRVVLLWATNRGVQMIVNTGLAQMQLEAVFCTSLGQFQENLQRQPVAVLVASEELRSSGIDVAALVSLVGDGPIVVILNSSRQPIDSMGTRARPLAIPCTSKQLVQVLSGAVQSAEDSQQKSPETTPIVHDPLENQSLDTQNLNELIAEEVDKQLKQLIQTKLDSLIQRLVPEMAEAIIKQELERLLSEAQANAPLDLGPDSGDV
;
A
#
# COMPACT_ATOMS: atom_id res chain seq x y z
N MET A 1 23.96 15.52 -24.43
CA MET A 1 22.58 15.48 -23.87
C MET A 1 22.43 14.13 -23.19
N ALA A 2 22.72 14.03 -21.89
CA ALA A 2 22.55 12.77 -21.17
C ALA A 2 21.04 12.48 -21.08
N GLY A 3 20.58 11.39 -21.70
CA GLY A 3 19.18 10.97 -21.59
C GLY A 3 18.79 10.77 -20.13
N LYS A 4 17.55 11.13 -19.77
CA LYS A 4 17.03 10.85 -18.42
C LYS A 4 17.11 9.34 -18.17
N ARG A 5 17.66 8.97 -17.02
CA ARG A 5 17.79 7.57 -16.61
C ARG A 5 16.41 7.06 -16.17
N VAL A 6 15.93 6.01 -16.82
CA VAL A 6 14.60 5.44 -16.62
C VAL A 6 14.64 4.35 -15.55
N VAL A 7 13.66 4.39 -14.66
CA VAL A 7 13.39 3.36 -13.66
C VAL A 7 11.99 2.80 -13.90
N LEU A 8 11.87 1.48 -14.00
CA LEU A 8 10.56 0.83 -14.09
C LEU A 8 10.04 0.56 -12.69
N LEU A 9 8.76 0.89 -12.47
CA LEU A 9 8.04 0.55 -11.25
C LEU A 9 6.84 -0.32 -11.59
N TRP A 10 6.86 -1.59 -11.20
CA TRP A 10 5.71 -2.47 -11.27
C TRP A 10 5.02 -2.56 -9.91
N ALA A 11 3.91 -1.83 -9.78
CA ALA A 11 3.07 -1.80 -8.58
C ALA A 11 1.68 -1.28 -8.95
N THR A 12 0.61 -1.93 -8.49
CA THR A 12 -0.77 -1.42 -8.68
C THR A 12 -1.21 -0.46 -7.58
N ASN A 13 -0.57 -0.53 -6.40
CA ASN A 13 -0.90 0.32 -5.26
C ASN A 13 -0.45 1.78 -5.48
N ARG A 14 -1.41 2.71 -5.53
CA ARG A 14 -1.14 4.15 -5.74
C ARG A 14 -0.28 4.79 -4.66
N GLY A 15 -0.39 4.37 -3.41
CA GLY A 15 0.42 4.88 -2.31
C GLY A 15 1.91 4.54 -2.53
N VAL A 16 2.19 3.28 -2.89
CA VAL A 16 3.54 2.84 -3.26
C VAL A 16 4.08 3.62 -4.45
N GLN A 17 3.26 3.78 -5.50
CA GLN A 17 3.65 4.57 -6.67
C GLN A 17 4.03 6.01 -6.30
N MET A 18 3.24 6.69 -5.45
CA MET A 18 3.54 8.07 -5.06
C MET A 18 4.82 8.18 -4.22
N ILE A 19 5.02 7.29 -3.24
CA ILE A 19 6.22 7.29 -2.39
C ILE A 19 7.46 7.11 -3.26
N VAL A 20 7.45 6.09 -4.13
CA VAL A 20 8.58 5.78 -5.00
C VAL A 20 8.82 6.89 -6.01
N ASN A 21 7.77 7.41 -6.65
CA ASN A 21 7.89 8.50 -7.62
C ASN A 21 8.51 9.76 -7.00
N THR A 22 8.09 10.09 -5.78
CA THR A 22 8.63 11.25 -5.05
C THR A 22 10.12 11.06 -4.78
N GLY A 23 10.53 9.86 -4.36
CA GLY A 23 11.95 9.54 -4.15
C GLY A 23 12.77 9.55 -5.44
N LEU A 24 12.25 9.00 -6.54
CA LEU A 24 12.91 9.00 -7.85
C LEU A 24 13.05 10.41 -8.43
N ALA A 25 12.04 11.27 -8.27
CA ALA A 25 12.08 12.66 -8.70
C ALA A 25 13.22 13.45 -8.02
N GLN A 26 13.48 13.21 -6.74
CA GLN A 26 14.61 13.81 -6.01
C GLN A 26 15.96 13.37 -6.59
N MET A 27 16.03 12.18 -7.17
CA MET A 27 17.22 11.63 -7.84
C MET A 27 17.32 12.01 -9.33
N GLN A 28 16.39 12.82 -9.84
CA GLN A 28 16.26 13.13 -11.27
C GLN A 28 16.11 11.88 -12.15
N LEU A 29 15.53 10.82 -11.60
CA LEU A 29 15.20 9.58 -12.31
C LEU A 29 13.76 9.65 -12.80
N GLU A 30 13.52 9.14 -14.00
CA GLU A 30 12.19 9.08 -14.58
C GLU A 30 11.54 7.73 -14.24
N ALA A 31 10.38 7.77 -13.58
CA ALA A 31 9.61 6.58 -13.27
C ALA A 31 8.65 6.22 -14.41
N VAL A 32 8.71 4.98 -14.89
CA VAL A 32 7.71 4.40 -15.79
C VAL A 32 6.89 3.38 -15.01
N PHE A 33 5.61 3.68 -14.82
CA PHE A 33 4.69 2.84 -14.06
C PHE A 33 4.14 1.71 -14.92
N CYS A 34 4.24 0.50 -14.41
CA CYS A 34 3.67 -0.71 -14.99
C CYS A 34 2.62 -1.24 -14.01
N THR A 35 1.42 -1.53 -14.49
CA THR A 35 0.35 -2.14 -13.68
C THR A 35 0.10 -3.60 -14.03
N SER A 36 0.83 -4.14 -15.01
CA SER A 36 0.75 -5.54 -15.42
C SER A 36 2.12 -6.09 -15.83
N LEU A 37 2.26 -7.42 -15.79
CA LEU A 37 3.46 -8.12 -16.24
C LEU A 37 3.77 -7.83 -17.72
N GLY A 38 2.76 -7.78 -18.59
CA GLY A 38 2.94 -7.50 -20.02
C GLY A 38 3.52 -6.10 -20.26
N GLN A 39 2.99 -5.08 -19.58
CA GLN A 39 3.56 -3.73 -19.64
C GLN A 39 4.98 -3.70 -19.09
N PHE A 40 5.24 -4.42 -18.01
CA PHE A 40 6.57 -4.51 -17.43
C PHE A 40 7.58 -5.09 -18.42
N GLN A 41 7.24 -6.21 -19.08
CA GLN A 41 8.09 -6.85 -20.09
C GLN A 41 8.32 -5.97 -21.33
N GLU A 42 7.29 -5.30 -21.83
CA GLU A 42 7.41 -4.35 -22.94
C GLU A 42 8.37 -3.20 -22.58
N ASN A 43 8.22 -2.64 -21.37
CA ASN A 43 9.04 -1.52 -20.93
C ASN A 43 10.48 -1.90 -20.55
N LEU A 44 10.79 -3.18 -20.31
CA LEU A 44 12.18 -3.64 -20.14
C LEU A 44 13.04 -3.35 -21.39
N GLN A 45 12.44 -3.30 -22.58
CA GLN A 45 13.14 -2.95 -23.81
C GLN A 45 13.72 -1.53 -23.81
N ARG A 46 13.26 -0.66 -22.89
CA ARG A 46 13.79 0.70 -22.70
C ARG A 46 15.12 0.74 -21.95
N GLN A 47 15.69 -0.41 -21.60
CA GLN A 47 16.97 -0.54 -20.87
C GLN A 47 17.00 0.31 -19.60
N PRO A 48 16.09 0.05 -18.64
CA PRO A 48 16.05 0.82 -17.41
C PRO A 48 17.32 0.63 -16.57
N VAL A 49 17.69 1.65 -15.81
CA VAL A 49 18.82 1.54 -14.87
C VAL A 49 18.46 0.76 -13.61
N ALA A 50 17.17 0.75 -13.26
CA ALA A 50 16.64 -0.01 -12.14
C ALA A 50 15.19 -0.45 -12.40
N VAL A 51 14.82 -1.54 -11.75
CA VAL A 51 13.50 -2.14 -11.75
C VAL A 51 13.07 -2.30 -10.30
N LEU A 52 11.91 -1.74 -9.97
CA LEU A 52 11.28 -1.86 -8.67
C LEU A 52 9.98 -2.64 -8.86
N VAL A 53 9.80 -3.71 -8.10
CA VAL A 53 8.59 -4.56 -8.20
C VAL A 53 8.00 -4.75 -6.81
N ALA A 54 6.71 -4.46 -6.65
CA ALA A 54 6.02 -4.77 -5.41
C ALA A 54 5.84 -6.28 -5.22
N SER A 55 6.09 -6.76 -4.01
CA SER A 55 6.05 -8.19 -3.67
C SER A 55 4.69 -8.84 -3.96
N GLU A 56 3.62 -8.06 -3.85
CA GLU A 56 2.24 -8.44 -4.13
C GLU A 56 2.03 -8.73 -5.61
N GLU A 57 2.75 -8.03 -6.50
CA GLU A 57 2.67 -8.24 -7.95
C GLU A 57 3.41 -9.49 -8.40
N LEU A 58 4.53 -9.81 -7.74
CA LEU A 58 5.20 -11.09 -7.93
C LEU A 58 4.29 -12.25 -7.51
N ARG A 59 3.63 -12.10 -6.35
CA ARG A 59 2.69 -13.11 -5.85
C ARG A 59 1.48 -13.27 -6.76
N SER A 60 0.89 -12.17 -7.24
CA SER A 60 -0.29 -12.21 -8.11
C SER A 60 0.01 -12.76 -9.51
N SER A 61 1.22 -12.52 -10.01
CA SER A 61 1.69 -13.03 -11.31
C SER A 61 2.23 -14.46 -11.26
N GLY A 62 2.47 -15.01 -10.07
CA GLY A 62 3.06 -16.33 -9.89
C GLY A 62 4.55 -16.40 -10.25
N ILE A 63 5.24 -15.25 -10.31
CA ILE A 63 6.67 -15.14 -10.62
C ILE A 63 7.44 -15.06 -9.30
N ASP A 64 8.45 -15.91 -9.13
CA ASP A 64 9.38 -15.81 -8.01
C ASP A 64 10.50 -14.79 -8.27
N VAL A 65 11.26 -14.45 -7.23
CA VAL A 65 12.33 -13.44 -7.33
C VAL A 65 13.44 -13.86 -8.30
N ALA A 66 13.76 -15.16 -8.35
CA ALA A 66 14.79 -15.68 -9.24
C ALA A 66 14.40 -15.59 -10.72
N ALA A 67 13.14 -15.91 -11.04
CA ALA A 67 12.55 -15.76 -12.36
C ALA A 67 12.46 -14.29 -12.76
N LEU A 68 12.11 -13.38 -11.84
CA LEU A 68 12.17 -11.94 -12.11
C LEU A 68 13.60 -11.49 -12.46
N VAL A 69 14.60 -11.87 -11.66
CA VAL A 69 16.00 -11.52 -11.91
C VAL A 69 16.47 -12.05 -13.26
N SER A 70 16.08 -13.27 -13.61
CA SER A 70 16.38 -13.88 -14.90
C SER A 70 15.68 -13.15 -16.06
N LEU A 71 14.42 -12.75 -15.88
CA LEU A 71 13.63 -11.99 -16.85
C LEU A 71 14.23 -10.60 -17.12
N VAL A 72 14.75 -9.94 -16.09
CA VAL A 72 15.35 -8.61 -16.20
C VAL A 72 16.71 -8.67 -16.93
N GLY A 73 17.43 -9.80 -16.90
CA GLY A 73 18.75 -9.95 -17.51
C GLY A 73 19.82 -9.10 -16.84
N ASP A 74 21.10 -9.22 -17.18
CA ASP A 74 22.16 -8.44 -16.50
C ASP A 74 22.14 -6.94 -16.81
N GLY A 75 22.33 -6.11 -15.78
CA GLY A 75 22.43 -4.65 -15.89
C GLY A 75 21.58 -3.89 -14.88
N PRO A 76 20.23 -3.95 -14.95
CA PRO A 76 19.37 -3.16 -14.07
C PRO A 76 19.43 -3.63 -12.62
N ILE A 77 19.45 -2.68 -11.69
CA ILE A 77 19.27 -2.97 -10.25
C ILE A 77 17.85 -3.50 -10.04
N VAL A 78 17.71 -4.65 -9.38
CA VAL A 78 16.41 -5.25 -9.08
C VAL A 78 16.09 -4.99 -7.62
N VAL A 79 14.95 -4.36 -7.35
CA VAL A 79 14.49 -4.03 -6.00
C VAL A 79 13.09 -4.62 -5.80
N ILE A 80 12.91 -5.36 -4.71
CA ILE A 80 11.60 -5.88 -4.32
C ILE A 80 11.03 -5.00 -3.21
N LEU A 81 9.92 -4.34 -3.51
CA LEU A 81 9.21 -3.51 -2.54
C LEU A 81 8.32 -4.40 -1.69
N ASN A 82 8.65 -4.54 -0.40
CA ASN A 82 7.94 -5.37 0.54
C ASN A 82 6.96 -4.55 1.38
N SER A 83 5.67 -4.62 1.08
CA SER A 83 4.63 -4.10 1.99
C SER A 83 4.13 -5.14 3.00
N SER A 84 4.58 -6.39 2.88
CA SER A 84 4.16 -7.50 3.74
C SER A 84 5.17 -7.73 4.88
N ARG A 85 4.70 -8.25 6.02
CA ARG A 85 5.59 -8.74 7.11
C ARG A 85 6.28 -10.07 6.78
N GLN A 86 5.97 -10.66 5.63
CA GLN A 86 6.56 -11.92 5.20
C GLN A 86 7.95 -11.66 4.61
N PRO A 87 8.96 -12.46 4.97
CA PRO A 87 10.28 -12.37 4.37
C PRO A 87 10.19 -12.72 2.88
N ILE A 88 10.87 -11.93 2.05
CA ILE A 88 11.04 -12.23 0.63
C ILE A 88 12.28 -13.10 0.51
N ASP A 89 12.09 -14.31 -0.04
CA ASP A 89 13.23 -15.15 -0.39
C ASP A 89 13.95 -14.53 -1.60
N SER A 90 15.05 -13.85 -1.30
CA SER A 90 15.97 -13.24 -2.24
C SER A 90 17.36 -13.88 -2.15
N MET A 91 17.49 -14.98 -1.40
CA MET A 91 18.77 -15.64 -1.17
C MET A 91 19.38 -16.13 -2.48
N GLY A 92 20.67 -15.81 -2.68
CA GLY A 92 21.39 -16.13 -3.90
C GLY A 92 20.98 -15.31 -5.14
N THR A 93 20.03 -14.38 -5.01
CA THR A 93 19.63 -13.47 -6.10
C THR A 93 20.28 -12.10 -5.94
N ARG A 94 20.36 -11.34 -7.04
CA ARG A 94 20.81 -9.93 -7.00
C ARG A 94 19.70 -8.95 -6.60
N ALA A 95 18.51 -9.44 -6.28
CA ALA A 95 17.37 -8.61 -5.90
C ALA A 95 17.56 -8.07 -4.48
N ARG A 96 17.25 -6.79 -4.29
CA ARG A 96 17.39 -6.10 -3.01
C ARG A 96 16.01 -5.87 -2.40
N PRO A 97 15.70 -6.37 -1.19
CA PRO A 97 14.45 -6.05 -0.55
C PRO A 97 14.45 -4.61 -0.04
N LEU A 98 13.30 -3.92 -0.14
CA LEU A 98 13.06 -2.60 0.43
C LEU A 98 11.67 -2.60 1.07
N ALA A 99 11.60 -2.41 2.40
CA ALA A 99 10.33 -2.35 3.11
C ALA A 99 9.54 -1.08 2.77
N ILE A 100 8.22 -1.19 2.66
CA ILE A 100 7.29 -0.07 2.41
C ILE A 100 6.37 0.09 3.63
N PRO A 101 6.16 1.33 4.15
CA PRO A 101 6.65 2.61 3.63
C PRO A 101 8.17 2.81 3.78
N CYS A 102 8.79 3.46 2.79
CA CYS A 102 10.21 3.82 2.81
C CYS A 102 10.42 5.34 2.69
N THR A 103 11.54 5.82 3.24
CA THR A 103 12.01 7.20 3.04
C THR A 103 12.77 7.33 1.71
N SER A 104 12.86 8.56 1.18
CA SER A 104 13.69 8.83 -0.01
C SER A 104 15.16 8.44 0.19
N LYS A 105 15.69 8.58 1.42
CA LYS A 105 17.06 8.17 1.75
C LYS A 105 17.27 6.67 1.59
N GLN A 106 16.34 5.86 2.10
CA GLN A 106 16.39 4.40 1.96
C GLN A 106 16.30 3.98 0.48
N LEU A 107 15.44 4.63 -0.30
CA LEU A 107 15.33 4.38 -1.73
C LEU A 107 16.64 4.69 -2.46
N VAL A 108 17.24 5.86 -2.20
CA VAL A 108 18.55 6.26 -2.74
C VAL A 108 19.62 5.24 -2.37
N GLN A 109 19.65 4.82 -1.10
CA GLN A 109 20.64 3.89 -0.58
C GLN A 109 20.56 2.53 -1.29
N VAL A 110 19.36 1.98 -1.44
CA VAL A 110 19.12 0.71 -2.13
C VAL A 110 19.47 0.80 -3.62
N LEU A 111 19.21 1.94 -4.26
CA LEU A 111 19.57 2.19 -5.67
C LEU A 111 21.05 2.52 -5.87
N SER A 112 21.76 2.99 -4.84
CA SER A 112 23.18 3.40 -4.92
C SER A 112 24.17 2.31 -4.50
N GLY A 113 23.71 1.26 -3.79
CA GLY A 113 24.48 0.02 -3.65
C GLY A 113 25.24 -0.23 -2.34
N ALA A 114 24.86 0.36 -1.21
CA ALA A 114 25.45 -0.01 0.09
C ALA A 114 24.40 0.24 1.20
N VAL A 115 24.09 -0.61 2.18
CA VAL A 115 24.94 -1.26 3.20
C VAL A 115 24.08 -2.31 3.94
N GLN A 116 24.71 -3.43 4.34
CA GLN A 116 24.23 -4.50 5.26
C GLN A 116 23.24 -5.53 4.69
N SER A 117 23.82 -6.53 4.01
CA SER A 117 23.36 -7.91 4.19
C SER A 117 23.70 -8.38 5.60
N ALA A 118 22.69 -8.91 6.29
CA ALA A 118 22.78 -10.08 7.15
C ALA A 118 23.77 -10.08 8.33
N GLU A 119 23.44 -9.38 9.41
CA GLU A 119 23.63 -9.87 10.79
C GLU A 119 22.38 -9.35 11.52
N ASP A 120 21.40 -10.16 11.93
CA ASP A 120 21.50 -10.92 13.16
C ASP A 120 20.29 -11.89 13.25
N SER A 121 20.48 -13.13 12.82
CA SER A 121 19.52 -14.22 13.05
C SER A 121 20.23 -15.54 12.85
N GLN A 122 21.01 -15.98 13.84
CA GLN A 122 21.19 -17.40 14.16
C GLN A 122 21.89 -17.59 15.51
N GLN A 123 21.07 -17.97 16.50
CA GLN A 123 21.29 -19.09 17.44
C GLN A 123 22.59 -19.16 18.25
N LYS A 124 22.45 -19.17 19.60
CA LYS A 124 22.73 -20.34 20.49
C LYS A 124 23.16 -19.90 21.91
N SER A 125 22.32 -20.14 22.92
CA SER A 125 22.79 -20.37 24.31
C SER A 125 23.50 -21.73 24.38
N PRO A 126 24.55 -21.95 25.21
CA PRO A 126 24.46 -21.89 26.68
C PRO A 126 25.67 -21.26 27.42
N GLU A 127 25.45 -20.98 28.71
CA GLU A 127 26.38 -20.88 29.88
C GLU A 127 27.90 -20.84 29.59
N THR A 128 28.72 -19.91 30.11
CA THR A 128 29.04 -19.69 31.53
C THR A 128 29.92 -18.41 31.64
N THR A 129 29.71 -17.61 32.69
CA THR A 129 30.45 -16.40 33.16
C THR A 129 31.96 -16.57 33.44
N PRO A 130 32.75 -15.55 33.84
CA PRO A 130 32.71 -14.07 33.66
C PRO A 130 34.12 -13.46 33.30
N ILE A 131 34.21 -12.13 33.18
CA ILE A 131 35.33 -11.17 33.48
C ILE A 131 35.12 -9.96 32.54
N VAL A 132 34.28 -8.98 32.90
CA VAL A 132 34.60 -7.71 33.59
C VAL A 132 35.61 -6.84 32.83
N HIS A 133 35.11 -5.81 32.13
CA HIS A 133 35.42 -4.39 32.37
C HIS A 133 34.46 -3.45 31.60
N ASP A 134 33.88 -2.51 32.36
CA ASP A 134 33.03 -1.32 32.09
C ASP A 134 33.52 -0.35 30.98
N PRO A 135 32.84 0.79 30.70
CA PRO A 135 31.42 1.02 30.45
C PRO A 135 31.20 1.87 29.17
N LEU A 136 30.23 1.54 28.33
CA LEU A 136 29.72 2.44 27.28
C LEU A 136 28.22 2.62 27.47
N GLU A 137 27.86 3.24 28.59
CA GLU A 137 26.65 4.07 28.64
C GLU A 137 26.86 5.22 27.66
N ASN A 138 26.19 5.18 26.51
CA ASN A 138 25.54 6.34 25.89
C ASN A 138 24.84 5.96 24.58
N GLN A 139 23.60 6.46 24.44
CA GLN A 139 22.77 6.60 23.23
C GLN A 139 21.62 5.61 22.98
N SER A 140 21.02 4.99 24.00
CA SER A 140 19.67 4.37 23.86
C SER A 140 18.50 5.31 24.18
N LEU A 141 18.77 6.57 24.54
CA LEU A 141 17.76 7.53 25.01
C LEU A 141 17.06 8.32 23.88
N ASP A 142 17.65 8.40 22.68
CA ASP A 142 17.06 9.19 21.58
C ASP A 142 16.02 8.41 20.76
N THR A 143 16.18 7.10 20.63
CA THR A 143 15.27 6.26 19.82
C THR A 143 13.92 6.03 20.50
N GLN A 144 13.89 6.00 21.83
CA GLN A 144 12.64 5.81 22.58
C GLN A 144 11.77 7.06 22.53
N ASN A 145 12.36 8.25 22.73
CA ASN A 145 11.66 9.53 22.58
C ASN A 145 11.13 9.72 21.15
N LEU A 146 11.90 9.39 20.12
CA LEU A 146 11.45 9.45 18.73
C LEU A 146 10.28 8.50 18.44
N ASN A 147 10.34 7.26 18.94
CA ASN A 147 9.26 6.30 18.75
C ASN A 147 7.97 6.74 19.47
N GLU A 148 8.10 7.37 20.64
CA GLU A 148 6.96 7.91 21.39
C GLU A 148 6.34 9.12 20.67
N LEU A 149 7.17 10.06 20.18
CA LEU A 149 6.75 11.18 19.33
C LEU A 149 6.06 10.72 18.04
N ILE A 150 6.60 9.68 17.38
CA ILE A 150 5.98 9.10 16.18
C ILE A 150 4.65 8.44 16.54
N ALA A 151 4.58 7.70 17.64
CA ALA A 151 3.35 7.04 18.07
C ALA A 151 2.23 8.05 18.40
N GLU A 152 2.57 9.13 19.13
CA GLU A 152 1.62 10.21 19.44
C GLU A 152 1.12 10.94 18.19
N GLU A 153 2.02 11.27 17.27
CA GLU A 153 1.65 11.98 16.05
C GLU A 153 0.83 11.07 15.10
N VAL A 154 1.17 9.78 15.00
CA VAL A 154 0.38 8.80 14.26
C VAL A 154 -1.01 8.63 14.87
N ASP A 155 -1.13 8.52 16.19
CA ASP A 155 -2.43 8.38 16.87
C ASP A 155 -3.30 9.62 16.66
N LYS A 156 -2.70 10.81 16.78
CA LYS A 156 -3.38 12.08 16.53
C LYS A 156 -3.89 12.20 15.09
N GLN A 157 -3.05 11.89 14.11
CA GLN A 157 -3.43 11.92 12.70
C GLN A 157 -4.48 10.87 12.36
N LEU A 158 -4.37 9.66 12.92
CA LEU A 158 -5.34 8.60 12.75
C LEU A 158 -6.71 9.01 13.31
N LYS A 159 -6.74 9.57 14.52
CA LYS A 159 -7.97 10.05 15.16
C LYS A 159 -8.66 11.16 14.35
N GLN A 160 -7.88 12.12 13.85
CA GLN A 160 -8.40 13.19 12.99
C GLN A 160 -8.94 12.65 11.66
N LEU A 161 -8.24 11.69 11.05
CA LEU A 161 -8.66 11.08 9.80
C LEU A 161 -9.95 10.28 9.96
N ILE A 162 -10.02 9.44 11.00
CA ILE A 162 -11.23 8.66 11.33
C ILE A 162 -12.40 9.60 11.56
N GLN A 163 -12.22 10.66 12.36
CA GLN A 163 -13.29 11.59 12.67
C GLN A 163 -13.80 12.31 11.42
N THR A 164 -12.89 12.80 10.57
CA THR A 164 -13.26 13.49 9.32
C THR A 164 -13.97 12.55 8.33
N LYS A 165 -13.50 11.30 8.22
CA LYS A 165 -14.11 10.29 7.34
C LYS A 165 -15.48 9.86 7.87
N LEU A 166 -15.60 9.66 9.17
CA LEU A 166 -16.86 9.29 9.81
C LEU A 166 -17.89 10.40 9.68
N ASP A 167 -17.52 11.66 9.95
CA ASP A 167 -18.41 12.80 9.80
C ASP A 167 -18.87 12.97 8.35
N SER A 168 -17.96 12.82 7.38
CA SER A 168 -18.32 12.87 5.96
C SER A 168 -19.25 11.73 5.53
N LEU A 169 -19.05 10.52 6.07
CA LEU A 169 -19.93 9.38 5.81
C LEU A 169 -21.31 9.60 6.44
N ILE A 170 -21.36 10.05 7.70
CA ILE A 170 -22.61 10.33 8.41
C ILE A 170 -23.42 11.41 7.67
N GLN A 171 -22.79 12.51 7.29
CA GLN A 171 -23.47 13.60 6.57
C GLN A 171 -24.04 13.18 5.22
N ARG A 172 -23.48 12.16 4.57
CA ARG A 172 -23.95 11.67 3.27
C ARG A 172 -24.94 10.51 3.39
N LEU A 173 -24.61 9.50 4.19
CA LEU A 173 -25.41 8.28 4.28
C LEU A 173 -26.69 8.46 5.09
N VAL A 174 -26.68 9.28 6.14
CA VAL A 174 -27.89 9.45 6.98
C VAL A 174 -29.03 10.08 6.18
N PRO A 175 -28.83 11.15 5.39
CA PRO A 175 -29.89 11.69 4.54
C PRO A 175 -30.35 10.71 3.45
N GLU A 176 -29.41 10.03 2.76
CA GLU A 176 -29.75 9.06 1.70
C GLU A 176 -30.57 7.89 2.26
N MET A 177 -30.19 7.35 3.43
CA MET A 177 -30.96 6.28 4.10
C MET A 177 -32.31 6.76 4.60
N ALA A 178 -32.41 7.97 5.18
CA ALA A 178 -33.67 8.53 5.61
C ALA A 178 -34.64 8.71 4.44
N GLU A 179 -34.15 9.23 3.30
CA GLU A 179 -34.97 9.39 2.09
C GLU A 179 -35.43 8.05 1.51
N ALA A 180 -34.56 7.04 1.51
CA ALA A 180 -34.90 5.69 1.06
C ALA A 180 -35.99 5.03 1.93
N ILE A 181 -35.87 5.14 3.26
CA ILE A 181 -36.85 4.63 4.21
C ILE A 181 -38.20 5.34 4.04
N ILE A 182 -38.18 6.68 3.90
CA ILE A 182 -39.41 7.46 3.69
C ILE A 182 -40.09 7.04 2.39
N LYS A 183 -39.35 6.89 1.29
CA LYS A 183 -39.92 6.44 0.00
C LYS A 183 -40.56 5.06 0.12
N GLN A 184 -39.86 4.12 0.76
CA GLN A 184 -40.37 2.77 0.96
C GLN A 184 -41.66 2.75 1.80
N GLU A 185 -41.71 3.50 2.90
CA GLU A 185 -42.92 3.58 3.72
C GLU A 185 -44.07 4.30 3.00
N LEU A 186 -43.79 5.34 2.20
CA LEU A 186 -44.81 5.98 1.38
C LEU A 186 -45.39 5.03 0.32
N GLU A 187 -44.54 4.24 -0.36
CA GLU A 187 -44.99 3.22 -1.31
C GLU A 187 -45.84 2.13 -0.63
N ARG A 188 -45.42 1.71 0.57
CA ARG A 188 -46.16 0.74 1.39
C ARG A 188 -47.53 1.29 1.80
N LEU A 189 -47.59 2.52 2.32
CA LEU A 189 -48.83 3.19 2.73
C LEU A 189 -49.76 3.44 1.54
N LEU A 190 -49.23 3.82 0.38
CA LEU A 190 -50.03 3.98 -0.85
C LEU A 190 -50.61 2.65 -1.32
N SER A 191 -49.83 1.57 -1.24
CA SER A 191 -50.29 0.22 -1.59
C SER A 191 -51.38 -0.26 -0.63
N GLU A 192 -51.21 -0.04 0.68
CA GLU A 192 -52.23 -0.35 1.69
C GLU A 192 -53.49 0.51 1.54
N ALA A 193 -53.35 1.79 1.20
CA ALA A 193 -54.47 2.68 0.95
C ALA A 193 -55.25 2.33 -0.33
N GLN A 194 -54.57 1.87 -1.39
CA GLN A 194 -55.22 1.35 -2.59
C GLN A 194 -55.90 0.00 -2.35
N ALA A 195 -55.30 -0.87 -1.54
CA ALA A 195 -55.90 -2.16 -1.17
C ALA A 195 -57.12 -1.99 -0.24
N ASN A 196 -57.11 -0.96 0.60
CA ASN A 196 -58.22 -0.59 1.48
C ASN A 196 -59.15 0.48 0.90
N ALA A 197 -58.92 0.92 -0.33
CA ALA A 197 -59.83 1.83 -1.01
C ALA A 197 -61.17 1.11 -1.20
N PRO A 198 -62.28 1.62 -0.64
CA PRO A 198 -63.57 1.01 -0.90
C PRO A 198 -63.81 1.05 -2.40
N LEU A 199 -64.18 -0.10 -2.97
CA LEU A 199 -64.73 -0.19 -4.32
C LEU A 199 -65.99 0.67 -4.35
N ASP A 200 -65.84 1.95 -4.64
CA ASP A 200 -66.95 2.81 -5.06
C ASP A 200 -67.34 2.31 -6.46
N LEU A 201 -68.24 1.34 -6.43
CA LEU A 201 -69.00 0.88 -7.57
C LEU A 201 -69.55 2.12 -8.27
N GLY A 202 -69.16 2.27 -9.54
CA GLY A 202 -69.67 3.34 -10.39
C GLY A 202 -71.21 3.41 -10.36
N PRO A 203 -71.77 4.57 -10.72
CA PRO A 203 -73.18 4.86 -10.56
C PRO A 203 -74.04 3.78 -11.23
N ASP A 204 -74.81 3.07 -10.41
CA ASP A 204 -75.82 2.13 -10.84
C ASP A 204 -76.81 2.88 -11.74
N SER A 205 -76.71 2.60 -13.02
CA SER A 205 -77.72 2.97 -14.00
C SER A 205 -78.74 1.85 -13.98
N GLY A 206 -79.86 2.05 -13.30
CA GLY A 206 -80.95 1.07 -13.20
C GLY A 206 -82.29 1.73 -12.89
N ASP A 207 -83.13 1.79 -13.93
CA ASP A 207 -84.50 2.34 -13.99
C ASP A 207 -85.46 1.89 -12.88
N VAL A 208 -86.27 2.83 -12.33
CA VAL A 208 -87.76 2.80 -12.25
C VAL A 208 -88.30 4.23 -12.21
#